data_AF-A0A0F8XYL1-F1
#
_entry.id   AF-A0A0F8XYL1-F1
#
_cell.length_a   1.000
_cell.length_b   1.000
_cell.length_c   1.000
_cell.angle_alpha   90.00
_cell.angle_beta   90.00
_cell.angle_gamma   90.00
#
_symmetry.space_group_name_H-M   'P 1'
#
loop_
_entity.id
_entity.type
_entity.pdbx_description
1 polymer ?
#
loop_
_entity_poly.entity_id
_entity_poly.type
_entity_poly.pdbx_seq_one_letter_code
_entity_poly.pdbx_strand_id
1 'polypeptide(L)'
;GRDANNNALINMLIMDGLYLTDCAFFSAVAQGSLVANLVGTAVTNIEVKDCYFYNNKDAATCIAFSDAGGNSGVFRDCTFGSLDSAGFMAGGANATGAHFFNCFGSGEAEKYGAAMGGTATSVN
;
A
#
# COMPACT_ATOMS: atom_id res chain seq x y z
N GLY A 1 0.81 18.83 -1.00
CA GLY A 1 2.18 19.36 -0.93
C GLY A 1 3.07 18.35 -0.24
N ARG A 2 4.40 18.43 -0.33
CA ARG A 2 5.29 17.52 0.42
C ARG A 2 5.46 18.05 1.84
N ASP A 3 4.82 17.42 2.82
CA ASP A 3 4.81 17.86 4.21
C ASP A 3 4.71 16.66 5.18
N ALA A 4 5.33 16.76 6.35
CA ALA A 4 5.35 15.69 7.36
C ALA A 4 3.99 15.50 8.07
N ASN A 5 3.08 16.47 7.97
CA ASN A 5 1.75 16.43 8.59
C ASN A 5 0.66 15.94 7.62
N ASN A 6 1.01 15.60 6.38
CA ASN A 6 0.03 14.96 5.50
C ASN A 6 -0.29 13.58 6.04
N ASN A 7 -1.54 13.38 6.47
CA ASN A 7 -2.00 12.16 7.12
C ASN A 7 -2.48 11.06 6.15
N ALA A 8 -2.60 11.38 4.86
CA ALA A 8 -2.76 10.47 3.71
C ALA A 8 -2.63 11.28 2.42
N LEU A 9 -2.39 10.62 1.28
CA LEU A 9 -2.53 11.27 -0.03
C LEU A 9 -3.99 11.21 -0.52
N ILE A 10 -4.62 10.04 -0.38
CA ILE A 10 -6.02 9.83 -0.71
C ILE A 10 -6.70 9.09 0.43
N ASN A 11 -7.81 9.66 0.93
CA ASN A 11 -8.64 9.06 1.97
C ASN A 11 -10.03 8.75 1.39
N MET A 12 -10.42 7.49 1.43
CA MET A 12 -11.64 6.95 0.82
C MET A 12 -12.46 6.32 1.94
N LEU A 13 -13.70 6.76 2.19
CA LEU A 13 -14.44 6.24 3.35
C LEU A 13 -14.92 4.80 3.12
N ILE A 14 -15.97 4.65 2.30
CA ILE A 14 -16.45 3.37 1.76
C ILE A 14 -16.54 3.58 0.26
N MET A 15 -16.04 2.63 -0.52
CA MET A 15 -15.97 2.80 -1.96
C MET A 15 -16.08 1.46 -2.68
N ASP A 16 -16.84 1.50 -3.76
CA ASP A 16 -16.93 0.43 -4.74
C ASP A 16 -16.36 0.91 -6.07
N GLY A 17 -15.56 0.07 -6.73
CA GLY A 17 -15.00 0.35 -8.05
C GLY A 17 -13.78 1.27 -8.04
N LEU A 18 -12.81 1.01 -7.14
CA LEU A 18 -11.51 1.71 -7.20
C LEU A 18 -10.75 1.28 -8.44
N TYR A 19 -10.51 2.20 -9.36
CA TYR A 19 -9.67 1.96 -10.54
C TYR A 19 -8.47 2.90 -10.57
N LEU A 20 -7.26 2.35 -10.47
CA LEU A 20 -6.01 3.10 -10.59
C LEU A 20 -5.08 2.38 -11.56
N THR A 21 -4.57 3.10 -12.56
CA THR A 21 -3.59 2.58 -13.51
C THR A 21 -2.51 3.61 -13.75
N ASP A 22 -1.25 3.17 -13.87
CA ASP A 22 -0.11 4.04 -14.22
C ASP A 22 -0.01 5.28 -13.30
N CYS A 23 -0.21 5.06 -12.00
CA CYS A 23 -0.21 6.11 -10.98
C CYS A 23 1.00 5.97 -10.07
N ALA A 24 1.49 7.09 -9.55
CA ALA A 24 2.59 7.10 -8.60
C ALA A 24 2.26 7.94 -7.36
N PHE A 25 2.44 7.34 -6.20
CA PHE A 25 2.12 7.91 -4.89
C PHE A 25 3.37 8.01 -4.04
N PHE A 26 3.74 9.23 -3.65
CA PHE A 26 4.98 9.50 -2.94
C PHE A 26 4.76 10.26 -1.64
N SER A 27 5.09 9.60 -0.54
CA SER A 27 5.31 10.21 0.75
C SER A 27 6.81 10.46 0.94
N ALA A 28 7.34 11.47 0.25
CA ALA A 28 8.78 11.72 0.20
C ALA A 28 9.36 12.36 1.48
N VAL A 29 8.51 12.86 2.38
CA VAL A 29 8.90 13.41 3.68
C VAL A 29 8.44 12.44 4.75
N ALA A 30 9.34 12.08 5.67
CA ALA A 30 9.00 11.20 6.78
C ALA A 30 7.91 11.85 7.65
N GLN A 31 6.74 11.20 7.76
CA GLN A 31 5.65 11.70 8.57
C GLN A 31 5.88 11.47 10.07
N GLY A 32 5.27 12.31 10.92
CA GLY A 32 5.32 12.15 12.38
C GLY A 32 4.66 10.86 12.87
N SER A 33 3.54 10.44 12.26
CA SER A 33 2.81 9.19 12.55
C SER A 33 2.85 8.23 11.36
N LEU A 34 2.43 6.98 11.52
CA LEU A 34 2.27 6.06 10.39
C LEU A 34 1.16 6.60 9.47
N VAL A 35 1.48 6.78 8.20
CA VAL A 35 0.58 7.36 7.19
C VAL A 35 0.65 6.52 5.92
N ALA A 36 -0.50 6.12 5.41
CA ALA A 36 -0.61 5.41 4.13
C ALA A 36 -0.84 6.37 2.96
N ASN A 37 -0.43 5.93 1.76
CA ASN A 37 -0.74 6.66 0.53
C ASN A 37 -2.25 6.63 0.27
N LEU A 38 -2.82 5.44 0.40
CA LEU A 38 -4.26 5.20 0.26
C LEU A 38 -4.81 4.69 1.59
N VAL A 39 -5.90 5.31 2.06
CA VAL A 39 -6.64 4.88 3.25
C VAL A 39 -8.09 4.61 2.88
N GLY A 40 -8.67 3.55 3.42
CA GLY A 40 -10.13 3.43 3.39
C GLY A 40 -10.74 2.28 4.17
N THR A 41 -12.07 2.18 4.14
CA THR A 41 -12.86 1.17 4.85
C THR A 41 -13.80 0.47 3.87
N ALA A 42 -13.87 -0.87 3.90
CA ALA A 42 -14.74 -1.65 3.01
C ALA A 42 -14.59 -1.26 1.52
N VAL A 43 -13.37 -1.38 0.98
CA VAL A 43 -13.07 -1.02 -0.40
C VAL A 43 -13.23 -2.24 -1.30
N THR A 44 -14.24 -2.22 -2.18
CA THR A 44 -14.60 -3.37 -3.03
C THR A 44 -14.39 -3.10 -4.51
N ASN A 45 -14.30 -4.19 -5.29
CA ASN A 45 -14.09 -4.14 -6.74
C ASN A 45 -12.86 -3.30 -7.13
N ILE A 46 -11.76 -3.53 -6.40
CA ILE A 46 -10.49 -2.86 -6.60
C ILE A 46 -9.84 -3.39 -7.89
N GLU A 47 -9.35 -2.47 -8.72
CA GLU A 47 -8.40 -2.76 -9.79
C GLU A 47 -7.29 -1.71 -9.77
N VAL A 48 -6.14 -2.12 -9.24
CA VAL A 48 -4.93 -1.28 -9.20
C VAL A 48 -3.86 -1.97 -10.02
N LYS A 49 -3.42 -1.30 -11.09
CA LYS A 49 -2.47 -1.86 -12.05
C LYS A 49 -1.29 -0.91 -12.25
N ASP A 50 -0.07 -1.47 -12.34
CA ASP A 50 1.11 -0.73 -12.80
C ASP A 50 1.30 0.58 -12.02
N CYS A 51 1.12 0.50 -10.70
CA CYS A 51 1.19 1.64 -9.80
C CYS A 51 2.44 1.55 -8.93
N TYR A 52 3.01 2.71 -8.63
CA TYR A 52 4.15 2.86 -7.74
C TYR A 52 3.73 3.53 -6.43
N PHE A 53 4.00 2.88 -5.30
CA PHE A 53 3.73 3.39 -3.97
C PHE A 53 5.02 3.51 -3.18
N TYR A 54 5.26 4.68 -2.60
CA TYR A 54 6.48 4.94 -1.84
C TYR A 54 6.22 5.70 -0.54
N ASN A 55 6.83 5.21 0.53
CA ASN A 55 6.85 5.86 1.83
C ASN A 55 8.28 6.05 2.38
N ASN A 56 8.67 7.30 2.61
CA ASN A 56 9.94 7.66 3.21
C ASN A 56 9.90 7.54 4.75
N LYS A 57 9.46 6.39 5.28
CA LYS A 57 9.34 6.13 6.72
C LYS A 57 9.45 4.64 7.03
N ASP A 58 10.04 4.32 8.17
CA ASP A 58 10.16 2.96 8.70
C ASP A 58 8.80 2.40 9.15
N ALA A 59 8.60 1.09 8.97
CA ALA A 59 7.34 0.38 9.19
C ALA A 59 6.11 0.99 8.48
N ALA A 60 6.33 1.75 7.40
CA ALA A 60 5.24 2.44 6.71
C ALA A 60 4.40 1.49 5.86
N THR A 61 3.08 1.68 5.89
CA THR A 61 2.12 0.98 5.05
C THR A 61 1.73 1.87 3.88
N CYS A 62 1.79 1.40 2.63
CA CYS A 62 1.39 2.17 1.46
C CYS A 62 -0.13 2.20 1.27
N ILE A 63 -0.80 1.09 1.56
CA ILE A 63 -2.25 0.92 1.43
C ILE A 63 -2.80 0.45 2.77
N ALA A 64 -3.69 1.23 3.38
CA ALA A 64 -4.33 0.89 4.64
C ALA A 64 -5.85 0.82 4.45
N PHE A 65 -6.32 -0.27 3.84
CA PHE A 65 -7.74 -0.59 3.77
C PHE A 65 -8.12 -1.43 4.97
N SER A 66 -9.01 -0.92 5.82
CA SER A 66 -9.42 -1.63 7.03
C SER A 66 -10.19 -2.90 6.67
N ASP A 67 -10.06 -3.94 7.48
CA ASP A 67 -10.77 -5.21 7.30
C ASP A 67 -12.27 -5.12 7.62
N ALA A 68 -12.70 -4.02 8.25
CA ALA A 68 -14.10 -3.76 8.54
C ALA A 68 -14.89 -3.59 7.23
N GLY A 69 -15.65 -4.63 6.86
CA GLY A 69 -16.56 -4.63 5.71
C GLY A 69 -16.13 -5.48 4.50
N GLY A 70 -14.93 -6.07 4.55
CA GLY A 70 -14.42 -6.99 3.53
C GLY A 70 -13.97 -6.28 2.25
N ASN A 71 -12.66 -6.25 2.00
CA ASN A 71 -12.13 -5.70 0.76
C ASN A 71 -12.17 -6.75 -0.35
N SER A 72 -12.22 -6.33 -1.61
CA SER A 72 -12.20 -7.27 -2.74
C SER A 72 -11.58 -6.64 -3.99
N GLY A 73 -10.94 -7.47 -4.80
CA GLY A 73 -10.38 -7.06 -6.09
C GLY A 73 -8.94 -7.49 -6.28
N VAL A 74 -8.21 -6.75 -7.10
CA VAL A 74 -6.90 -7.12 -7.60
C VAL A 74 -5.92 -5.94 -7.63
N PHE A 75 -4.73 -6.20 -7.12
CA PHE A 75 -3.52 -5.42 -7.34
C PHE A 75 -2.62 -6.21 -8.29
N ARG A 76 -2.17 -5.59 -9.38
CA ARG A 76 -1.33 -6.27 -10.37
C ARG A 76 -0.19 -5.39 -10.85
N ASP A 77 0.98 -5.98 -11.03
CA ASP A 77 2.16 -5.28 -11.57
C ASP A 77 2.55 -4.03 -10.76
N CYS A 78 2.23 -3.99 -9.47
CA CYS A 78 2.48 -2.82 -8.62
C CYS A 78 3.80 -2.95 -7.88
N THR A 79 4.42 -1.81 -7.59
CA THR A 79 5.62 -1.76 -6.76
C THR A 79 5.37 -0.95 -5.50
N PHE A 80 5.78 -1.50 -4.38
CA PHE A 80 5.72 -0.88 -3.05
C PHE A 80 7.15 -0.63 -2.58
N GLY A 81 7.43 0.56 -2.06
CA GLY A 81 8.75 0.94 -1.56
C GLY A 81 8.71 1.68 -0.23
N SER A 82 9.69 1.44 0.64
CA SER A 82 9.93 2.27 1.80
C SER A 82 11.41 2.47 2.14
N LEU A 83 11.68 3.34 3.11
CA LEU A 83 12.99 3.49 3.75
C LEU A 83 13.32 2.35 4.73
N ASP A 84 12.35 1.50 5.09
CA ASP A 84 12.47 0.59 6.23
C ASP A 84 13.44 -0.57 6.03
N SER A 85 14.03 -0.98 7.15
CA SER A 85 14.83 -2.17 7.38
C SER A 85 13.92 -3.35 7.77
N ALA A 86 13.86 -4.38 6.94
CA ALA A 86 13.37 -5.73 7.25
C ALA A 86 11.89 -5.83 7.69
N GLY A 87 11.05 -6.35 6.80
CA GLY A 87 9.65 -6.68 7.09
C GLY A 87 8.65 -5.82 6.31
N PHE A 88 9.11 -4.91 5.44
CA PHE A 88 8.22 -4.09 4.60
C PHE A 88 7.31 -4.97 3.72
N MET A 89 7.81 -6.14 3.29
CA MET A 89 7.02 -7.14 2.57
C MET A 89 5.78 -7.63 3.34
N ALA A 90 5.81 -7.65 4.67
CA ALA A 90 4.69 -8.07 5.50
C ALA A 90 3.69 -6.92 5.79
N GLY A 91 4.10 -5.66 5.66
CA GLY A 91 3.31 -4.48 6.07
C GLY A 91 3.03 -3.45 4.96
N GLY A 92 3.51 -3.67 3.73
CA GLY A 92 3.44 -2.70 2.64
C GLY A 92 2.03 -2.38 2.15
N ALA A 93 1.09 -3.32 2.24
CA ALA A 93 -0.30 -3.12 1.88
C ALA A 93 -1.23 -3.99 2.75
N ASN A 94 -2.20 -3.35 3.41
CA ASN A 94 -3.34 -4.00 4.03
C ASN A 94 -4.58 -3.83 3.14
N ALA A 95 -5.05 -4.95 2.59
CA ALA A 95 -6.28 -5.04 1.80
C ALA A 95 -6.83 -6.48 1.88
N THR A 96 -7.13 -6.96 3.08
CA THR A 96 -7.62 -8.34 3.28
C THR A 96 -8.86 -8.63 2.42
N GLY A 97 -8.76 -9.67 1.59
CA GLY A 97 -9.78 -10.06 0.61
C GLY A 97 -9.48 -9.62 -0.84
N ALA A 98 -8.46 -8.78 -1.05
CA ALA A 98 -7.91 -8.51 -2.37
C ALA A 98 -6.73 -9.44 -2.71
N HIS A 99 -6.49 -9.64 -4.00
CA HIS A 99 -5.42 -10.48 -4.53
C HIS A 99 -4.28 -9.66 -5.12
N PHE A 100 -3.04 -10.10 -4.91
CA PHE A 100 -1.84 -9.43 -5.41
C PHE A 100 -1.14 -10.34 -6.43
N PHE A 101 -0.93 -9.86 -7.65
CA PHE A 101 -0.27 -10.61 -8.72
C PHE A 101 0.91 -9.83 -9.29
N ASN A 102 2.08 -10.45 -9.34
CA ASN A 102 3.28 -9.83 -9.90
C ASN A 102 3.60 -8.47 -9.28
N CYS A 103 3.36 -8.33 -7.97
CA CYS A 103 3.70 -7.13 -7.23
C CYS A 103 5.08 -7.29 -6.59
N PHE A 104 5.77 -6.18 -6.32
CA PHE A 104 7.12 -6.18 -5.76
C PHE A 104 7.20 -5.26 -4.55
N GLY A 105 7.93 -5.70 -3.52
CA GLY A 105 8.27 -4.86 -2.37
C GLY A 105 9.78 -4.55 -2.34
N SER A 106 10.13 -3.34 -1.92
CA SER A 106 11.52 -2.91 -1.72
C SER A 106 11.68 -2.07 -0.46
N GLY A 107 12.56 -2.51 0.45
CA GLY A 107 13.03 -1.76 1.61
C GLY A 107 14.57 -1.73 1.68
N GLU A 108 15.11 -0.99 2.64
CA GLU A 108 16.55 -0.78 2.86
C GLU A 108 17.29 -2.08 3.20
N ALA A 109 16.66 -2.99 3.97
CA ALA A 109 17.26 -4.29 4.27
C ALA A 109 17.03 -5.35 3.18
N GLU A 110 15.94 -5.25 2.41
CA GLU A 110 15.54 -6.26 1.43
C GLU A 110 16.32 -6.22 0.11
N LYS A 111 17.20 -5.22 -0.10
CA LYS A 111 18.11 -5.07 -1.26
C LYS A 111 17.59 -5.75 -2.54
N TYR A 112 16.69 -5.04 -3.23
CA TYR A 112 16.01 -5.44 -4.48
C TYR A 112 15.02 -6.62 -4.38
N GLY A 113 13.74 -6.25 -4.38
CA GLY A 113 12.70 -6.90 -5.18
C GLY A 113 12.37 -8.34 -4.82
N ALA A 114 11.86 -8.57 -3.60
CA ALA A 114 11.15 -9.81 -3.34
C ALA A 114 9.79 -9.76 -4.07
N ALA A 115 9.53 -10.74 -4.93
CA ALA A 115 8.24 -10.89 -5.61
C ALA A 115 7.16 -11.22 -4.56
N MET A 116 6.16 -10.35 -4.45
CA MET A 116 4.95 -10.57 -3.66
C MET A 116 4.03 -11.49 -4.48
N GLY A 117 4.03 -12.79 -4.16
CA GLY A 117 3.08 -13.76 -4.68
C GLY A 117 2.35 -14.46 -3.54
N GLY A 118 1.09 -14.11 -3.29
CA GLY A 118 0.28 -14.71 -2.23
C GLY A 118 -0.93 -13.88 -1.84
N THR A 119 -1.85 -14.50 -1.09
CA THR A 119 -2.94 -13.81 -0.37
C THR A 119 -2.31 -12.89 0.67
N ALA A 120 -2.71 -11.61 0.72
CA ALA A 120 -2.22 -10.68 1.75
C ALA A 120 -2.47 -11.29 3.15
N THR A 121 -1.41 -11.56 3.89
CA THR A 121 -1.51 -12.03 5.27
C THR A 121 -1.67 -10.82 6.18
N SER A 122 -2.82 -10.72 6.83
CA SER A 122 -3.03 -9.86 8.00
C SER A 122 -1.94 -10.17 9.04
N VAL A 123 -1.05 -9.21 9.32
CA VAL A 123 -0.21 -9.24 10.52
C VAL A 123 -1.08 -8.77 11.69
N ASN A 124 -1.23 -9.68 12.66
CA ASN A 124 -2.00 -9.53 13.89
C ASN A 124 -1.28 -8.58 14.87
#